data_AF-A0A6N4TCE6-F1
#
_entry.id   AF-A0A6N4TCE6-F1
#
_cell.length_a   1.000
_cell.length_b   1.000
_cell.length_c   1.000
_cell.angle_alpha   90.00
_cell.angle_beta   90.00
_cell.angle_gamma   90.00
#
_symmetry.space_group_name_H-M   'P 1'
#
loop_
_entity.id
_entity.type
_entity.pdbx_description
1 polymer ?
#
loop_
_entity_poly.entity_id
_entity_poly.type
_entity_poly.pdbx_seq_one_letter_code
_entity_poly.pdbx_strand_id
1 'polypeptide(L)'
;MLMNSISTALPCASKKILISVFGLSEYELRLVRSVLSLTMASGRRHSYALFDASQAGDPDIVILDPDNNQARAALQELIETRSIPEPATVFISNAGKAQPGKYHLLHPLVPTKMLALLDQVADELEKVLPATSPVSAAVAQKAEMDKAANVQPLLQKSPQPRSCRVVTVP
;
A
#
# COMPACT_ATOMS: atom_id res chain seq x y z
N MET A 1 -37.77 20.56 17.49
CA MET A 1 -36.66 20.70 16.53
C MET A 1 -35.63 19.65 16.88
N LEU A 2 -35.51 18.59 16.08
CA LEU A 2 -34.51 17.53 16.27
C LEU A 2 -33.22 17.97 15.58
N MET A 3 -32.18 18.24 16.36
CA MET A 3 -30.83 18.48 15.86
C MET A 3 -30.25 17.12 15.45
N ASN A 4 -30.23 16.84 14.15
CA ASN A 4 -29.50 15.69 13.61
C ASN A 4 -28.01 16.01 13.67
N SER A 5 -27.32 15.43 14.65
CA SER A 5 -25.87 15.38 14.70
C SER A 5 -25.36 14.64 13.45
N ILE A 6 -24.80 15.39 12.51
CA ILE A 6 -24.06 14.81 11.38
C ILE A 6 -22.78 14.23 11.98
N SER A 7 -22.81 12.93 12.25
CA SER A 7 -21.61 12.16 12.59
C SER A 7 -20.70 12.18 11.36
N THR A 8 -19.69 13.05 11.36
CA THR A 8 -18.55 12.94 10.44
C THR A 8 -17.68 11.76 10.89
N ALA A 9 -18.22 10.55 10.76
CA ALA A 9 -17.40 9.36 10.74
C ALA A 9 -16.51 9.50 9.50
N LEU A 10 -15.23 9.80 9.73
CA LEU A 10 -14.18 9.66 8.72
C LEU A 10 -14.33 8.25 8.11
N PRO A 11 -14.40 8.11 6.77
CA PRO A 11 -14.60 6.81 6.17
C PRO A 11 -13.52 5.84 6.65
N CYS A 12 -14.00 4.63 6.96
CA CYS A 12 -13.26 3.44 7.33
C CYS A 12 -11.93 3.35 6.56
N ALA A 13 -10.84 3.05 7.27
CA ALA A 13 -9.46 3.01 6.76
C ALA A 13 -9.39 2.59 5.28
N SER A 14 -9.18 3.56 4.39
CA SER A 14 -8.98 3.30 2.97
C SER A 14 -7.81 2.35 2.81
N LYS A 15 -8.00 1.22 2.11
CA LYS A 15 -6.91 0.28 1.85
C LYS A 15 -5.78 1.05 1.17
N LYS A 16 -4.57 0.89 1.70
CA LYS A 16 -3.36 1.46 1.10
C LYS A 16 -2.88 0.50 0.02
N ILE A 17 -2.82 0.97 -1.22
CA ILE A 17 -2.39 0.23 -2.40
C ILE A 17 -0.96 0.66 -2.74
N LEU A 18 -0.05 -0.31 -2.82
CA LEU A 18 1.35 -0.10 -3.10
C LEU A 18 1.63 -0.16 -4.60
N ILE A 19 2.27 0.88 -5.12
CA ILE A 19 2.57 1.04 -6.54
C ILE A 19 4.08 1.01 -6.78
N SER A 20 4.55 0.06 -7.57
CA SER A 20 5.89 0.08 -8.15
C SER A 20 5.87 0.76 -9.51
N VAL A 21 6.93 1.49 -9.85
CA VAL A 21 7.02 2.25 -11.11
C VAL A 21 8.36 1.97 -11.77
N PHE A 22 8.33 1.54 -13.02
CA PHE A 22 9.53 1.22 -13.80
C PHE A 22 9.50 1.88 -15.18
N GLY A 23 10.65 2.43 -15.59
CA GLY A 23 10.85 2.96 -16.93
C GLY A 23 10.34 4.39 -17.17
N LEU A 24 9.82 5.06 -16.15
CA LEU A 24 9.41 6.46 -16.27
C LEU A 24 10.58 7.45 -16.20
N SER A 25 10.46 8.55 -16.93
CA SER A 25 11.33 9.71 -16.78
C SER A 25 11.19 10.35 -15.39
N GLU A 26 12.19 11.11 -14.94
CA GLU A 26 12.14 11.77 -13.63
C GLU A 26 10.92 12.70 -13.49
N TYR A 27 10.57 13.41 -14.57
CA TYR A 27 9.42 14.30 -14.60
C TYR A 27 8.10 13.53 -14.41
N GLU A 28 7.95 12.41 -15.10
CA GLU A 28 6.75 11.57 -14.99
C GLU A 28 6.67 10.88 -13.64
N LEU A 29 7.80 10.41 -13.10
CA LEU A 29 7.85 9.87 -11.74
C LEU A 29 7.44 10.93 -10.71
N ARG A 30 7.84 12.19 -10.89
CA ARG A 30 7.42 13.32 -10.04
C ARG A 30 5.92 13.58 -10.15
N LEU A 31 5.36 13.49 -11.36
CA LEU A 31 3.91 13.58 -11.58
C LEU A 31 3.18 12.45 -10.85
N VAL A 32 3.62 11.20 -11.04
CA VAL A 32 3.05 10.03 -10.36
C VAL A 32 3.08 10.24 -8.85
N ARG A 33 4.24 10.57 -8.27
CA ARG A 33 4.39 10.87 -6.83
C ARG A 33 3.37 11.90 -6.35
N SER A 34 3.26 13.02 -7.07
CA SER A 34 2.34 14.11 -6.72
C SER A 34 0.89 13.64 -6.71
N VAL A 35 0.49 12.88 -7.73
CA VAL A 35 -0.86 12.34 -7.84
C VAL A 35 -1.17 11.34 -6.73
N LEU A 36 -0.25 10.41 -6.44
CA LEU A 36 -0.44 9.42 -5.37
C LEU A 36 -0.55 10.11 -4.00
N SER A 37 0.30 11.10 -3.71
CA SER A 37 0.25 11.87 -2.45
C SER A 37 -1.09 12.57 -2.24
N LEU A 38 -1.73 13.08 -3.29
CA LEU A 38 -3.06 13.69 -3.18
C LEU A 38 -4.14 12.70 -2.77
N THR A 39 -4.01 11.42 -3.15
CA THR A 39 -5.00 10.40 -2.78
C THR A 39 -5.00 10.12 -1.28
N MET A 40 -3.82 10.15 -0.65
CA MET A 40 -3.65 9.92 0.79
C MET A 40 -4.36 10.96 1.66
N ALA A 41 -4.49 12.20 1.20
CA ALA A 41 -5.09 13.30 1.95
C ALA A 41 -6.59 13.50 1.69
N SER A 42 -7.16 12.77 0.72
CA SER A 42 -8.45 13.12 0.10
C SER A 42 -9.68 12.38 0.65
N GLY A 43 -9.50 11.41 1.55
CA GLY A 43 -10.61 10.58 2.07
C GLY A 43 -11.27 9.70 1.01
N ARG A 44 -10.57 9.43 -0.10
CA ARG A 44 -11.04 8.54 -1.19
C ARG A 44 -11.14 7.09 -0.73
N ARG A 45 -11.89 6.29 -1.50
CA ARG A 45 -12.03 4.84 -1.32
C ARG A 45 -10.66 4.15 -1.30
N HIS A 46 -9.82 4.48 -2.27
CA HIS A 46 -8.46 3.96 -2.40
C HIS A 46 -7.44 5.05 -2.10
N SER A 47 -6.38 4.63 -1.41
CA SER A 47 -5.22 5.47 -1.13
C SER A 47 -3.98 4.80 -1.71
N TYR A 48 -3.15 5.55 -2.41
CA TYR A 48 -2.02 5.00 -3.15
C TYR A 48 -0.71 5.53 -2.60
N ALA A 49 0.29 4.66 -2.53
CA ALA A 49 1.64 5.04 -2.17
C ALA A 49 2.65 4.33 -3.06
N LEU A 50 3.82 4.94 -3.23
CA LEU A 50 4.93 4.24 -3.85
C LEU A 50 5.37 3.09 -2.94
N PHE A 51 5.57 1.95 -3.59
CA PHE A 51 6.25 0.81 -3.02
C PHE A 51 7.71 1.17 -2.72
N ASP A 52 8.19 0.68 -1.58
CA ASP A 52 9.58 0.76 -1.17
C ASP A 52 10.02 -0.66 -0.81
N ALA A 53 11.16 -1.08 -1.34
CA ALA A 53 11.69 -2.43 -1.15
C ALA A 53 11.99 -2.77 0.32
N SER A 54 12.10 -1.77 1.20
CA SER A 54 12.20 -1.96 2.65
C SER A 54 10.87 -2.31 3.34
N GLN A 55 9.73 -2.11 2.68
CA GLN A 55 8.42 -2.45 3.23
C GLN A 55 8.18 -3.97 3.17
N ALA A 56 7.52 -4.48 4.21
CA ALA A 56 7.22 -5.91 4.37
C ALA A 56 6.15 -6.44 3.41
N GLY A 57 5.38 -5.58 2.75
CA GLY A 57 4.37 -5.96 1.75
C GLY A 57 4.93 -5.89 0.33
N ASP A 58 4.24 -6.51 -0.62
CA ASP A 58 4.56 -6.51 -2.06
C ASP A 58 3.77 -5.42 -2.82
N PRO A 59 4.22 -4.97 -4.00
CA PRO A 59 3.45 -4.02 -4.78
C PRO A 59 2.16 -4.67 -5.31
N ASP A 60 1.04 -4.01 -5.10
CA ASP A 60 -0.27 -4.43 -5.61
C ASP A 60 -0.41 -4.15 -7.11
N ILE A 61 0.14 -3.01 -7.54
CA ILE A 61 0.08 -2.52 -8.93
C ILE A 61 1.49 -2.14 -9.39
N VAL A 62 1.82 -2.47 -10.64
CA VAL A 62 3.04 -2.00 -11.31
C VAL A 62 2.65 -1.05 -12.44
N ILE A 63 3.31 0.10 -12.51
CA ILE A 63 3.29 0.99 -13.68
C ILE A 63 4.58 0.76 -14.45
N LEU A 64 4.47 0.39 -15.74
CA LEU A 64 5.60 -0.04 -16.56
C LEU A 64 5.60 0.64 -17.92
N ASP A 65 6.73 1.20 -18.32
CA ASP A 65 7.02 1.45 -19.74
C ASP A 65 7.52 0.15 -20.40
N PRO A 66 6.72 -0.50 -21.28
CA PRO A 66 7.09 -1.74 -21.92
C PRO A 66 8.15 -1.56 -23.02
N ASP A 67 8.31 -0.37 -23.58
CA ASP A 67 9.33 -0.08 -24.58
C ASP A 67 10.73 0.00 -23.95
N ASN A 68 10.81 0.21 -22.63
CA ASN A 68 12.06 0.28 -21.88
C ASN A 68 12.52 -1.11 -21.42
N ASN A 69 13.57 -1.64 -22.06
CA ASN A 69 14.15 -2.95 -21.73
C ASN A 69 14.59 -3.07 -20.27
N GLN A 70 15.14 -1.98 -19.68
CA GLN A 70 15.56 -1.99 -18.28
C GLN A 70 14.36 -2.05 -17.33
N ALA A 71 13.24 -1.43 -17.71
CA ALA A 71 12.02 -1.46 -16.92
C ALA A 71 11.43 -2.87 -16.85
N ARG A 72 11.42 -3.60 -17.98
CA ARG A 72 10.99 -5.00 -18.01
C ARG A 72 11.90 -5.91 -17.19
N ALA A 73 13.22 -5.70 -17.28
CA ALA A 73 14.18 -6.44 -16.47
C ALA A 73 13.98 -6.19 -14.97
N ALA A 74 13.74 -4.94 -14.57
CA ALA A 74 13.47 -4.58 -13.17
C ALA A 74 12.17 -5.20 -12.63
N LEU A 75 11.13 -5.29 -13.45
CA LEU A 75 9.91 -6.01 -13.07
C LEU A 75 10.18 -7.51 -12.89
N GLN A 76 10.91 -8.13 -13.82
CA GLN A 76 11.27 -9.54 -13.73
C GLN A 76 12.10 -9.83 -12.47
N GLU A 77 13.09 -8.98 -12.19
CA GLU A 77 13.93 -9.08 -10.98
C GLU A 77 13.09 -8.94 -9.71
N LEU A 78 12.13 -8.01 -9.67
CA LEU A 78 11.22 -7.84 -8.54
C LEU A 78 10.40 -9.11 -8.28
N ILE A 79 9.82 -9.69 -9.35
CA ILE A 79 9.02 -10.91 -9.28
C ILE A 79 9.86 -12.08 -8.76
N GLU A 80 11.06 -12.27 -9.29
CA GLU A 80 11.97 -13.34 -8.90
C GLU A 80 12.49 -13.18 -7.46
N THR A 81 12.98 -11.98 -7.13
CA THR A 81 13.61 -11.70 -5.83
C THR A 81 12.62 -11.83 -4.67
N ARG A 82 11.36 -11.43 -4.89
CA ARG A 82 10.32 -11.53 -3.86
C ARG A 82 9.46 -12.79 -3.99
N SER A 83 9.65 -13.58 -5.05
CA SER A 83 8.87 -14.79 -5.34
C SER A 83 7.36 -14.53 -5.30
N ILE A 84 6.94 -13.40 -5.90
CA ILE A 84 5.55 -12.95 -5.92
C ILE A 84 4.85 -13.38 -7.22
N PRO A 85 3.51 -13.55 -7.22
CA PRO A 85 2.78 -13.68 -8.47
C PRO A 85 2.93 -12.41 -9.33
N GLU A 86 2.68 -12.54 -10.63
CA GLU A 86 2.73 -11.40 -11.55
C GLU A 86 1.73 -10.31 -11.09
N PRO A 87 2.20 -9.08 -10.79
CA PRO A 87 1.34 -8.01 -10.28
C PRO A 87 0.46 -7.43 -11.38
N ALA A 88 -0.65 -6.80 -10.99
CA ALA A 88 -1.49 -6.07 -11.94
C ALA A 88 -0.67 -4.94 -12.58
N THR A 89 -0.46 -5.04 -13.89
CA THR A 89 0.44 -4.13 -14.60
C THR A 89 -0.33 -3.13 -15.45
N VAL A 90 -0.08 -1.84 -15.22
CA VAL A 90 -0.52 -0.71 -16.04
C VAL A 90 0.62 -0.33 -16.97
N PHE A 91 0.41 -0.54 -18.26
CA PHE A 91 1.41 -0.26 -19.27
C PHE A 91 1.31 1.19 -19.74
N ILE A 92 2.45 1.84 -19.95
CA ILE A 92 2.51 3.19 -20.51
C ILE A 92 2.99 3.09 -21.95
N SER A 93 2.23 3.60 -22.91
CA SER A 93 2.59 3.50 -24.32
C SER A 93 2.44 4.83 -25.03
N ASN A 94 3.14 4.98 -26.15
CA ASN A 94 2.91 6.10 -27.06
C ASN A 94 1.67 5.85 -27.93
N ALA A 95 0.99 6.92 -28.33
CA ALA A 95 -0.13 6.81 -29.26
C ALA A 95 0.31 6.12 -30.57
N GLY A 96 -0.53 5.23 -31.09
CA GLY A 96 -0.25 4.47 -32.32
C GLY A 96 0.68 3.26 -32.14
N LYS A 97 1.19 2.99 -30.93
CA LYS A 97 1.85 1.70 -30.62
C LYS A 97 0.83 0.64 -30.20
N ALA A 98 1.19 -0.62 -30.39
CA ALA A 98 0.43 -1.74 -29.86
C ALA A 98 0.35 -1.63 -28.33
N GLN A 99 -0.84 -1.84 -27.78
CA GLN A 99 -1.09 -1.76 -26.34
C GLN A 99 -0.85 -3.14 -25.73
N PRO A 100 0.22 -3.32 -24.93
CA PRO A 100 0.43 -4.58 -24.25
C PRO A 100 -0.53 -4.66 -23.06
N GLY A 101 -1.22 -5.79 -22.93
CA GLY A 101 -2.02 -6.11 -21.75
C GLY A 101 -3.35 -5.37 -21.61
N LYS A 102 -3.99 -5.57 -20.45
CA LYS A 102 -5.35 -5.12 -20.16
C LYS A 102 -5.45 -3.63 -19.84
N TYR A 103 -4.54 -3.11 -19.02
CA TYR A 103 -4.57 -1.73 -18.55
C TYR A 103 -3.47 -0.92 -19.19
N HIS A 104 -3.83 0.19 -19.83
CA HIS A 104 -2.87 1.04 -20.53
C HIS A 104 -3.15 2.53 -20.31
N LEU A 105 -2.07 3.31 -20.23
CA LEU A 105 -2.08 4.77 -20.26
C LEU A 105 -1.25 5.23 -21.45
N LEU A 106 -1.70 6.31 -22.09
CA LEU A 106 -0.96 6.92 -23.19
C LEU A 106 -0.10 8.08 -22.68
N HIS A 107 1.08 8.26 -23.28
CA HIS A 107 1.79 9.52 -23.15
C HIS A 107 1.05 10.65 -23.89
N PRO A 108 1.11 11.90 -23.37
CA PRO A 108 1.61 12.25 -22.04
C PRO A 108 0.66 11.77 -20.93
N LEU A 109 1.21 11.42 -19.76
CA LEU A 109 0.40 10.98 -18.62
C LEU A 109 -0.56 12.08 -18.17
N VAL A 110 -1.86 11.76 -18.18
CA VAL A 110 -2.91 12.66 -17.70
C VAL A 110 -3.34 12.22 -16.29
N PRO A 111 -3.17 13.06 -15.24
CA PRO A 111 -3.44 12.68 -13.86
C PRO A 111 -4.82 12.08 -13.60
N THR A 112 -5.87 12.66 -14.19
CA THR A 112 -7.25 12.19 -14.00
C THR A 112 -7.48 10.82 -14.61
N LYS A 113 -6.91 10.56 -15.80
CA LYS A 113 -6.99 9.24 -16.46
C LYS A 113 -6.19 8.19 -15.69
N MET A 114 -5.00 8.55 -15.20
CA MET A 114 -4.19 7.68 -14.38
C MET A 114 -4.92 7.28 -13.10
N LEU A 115 -5.49 8.25 -12.37
CA LEU A 115 -6.26 7.96 -11.16
C LEU A 115 -7.48 7.07 -11.45
N ALA A 116 -8.26 7.39 -12.48
CA ALA A 116 -9.43 6.59 -12.83
C ALA A 116 -9.07 5.14 -13.18
N LEU A 117 -7.96 4.94 -13.90
CA LEU A 117 -7.48 3.59 -14.22
C LEU A 117 -6.96 2.86 -12.98
N LEU A 118 -6.21 3.54 -12.10
CA LEU A 118 -5.76 2.95 -10.84
C LEU A 118 -6.94 2.56 -9.93
N ASP A 119 -8.00 3.38 -9.89
CA ASP A 119 -9.24 3.06 -9.17
C ASP A 119 -9.90 1.81 -9.78
N GLN A 120 -9.97 1.72 -11.11
CA GLN A 120 -10.51 0.55 -11.79
C GLN A 120 -9.70 -0.73 -11.49
N VAL A 121 -8.37 -0.67 -11.54
CA VAL A 121 -7.49 -1.82 -11.24
C VAL A 121 -7.66 -2.24 -9.78
N ALA A 122 -7.69 -1.28 -8.86
CA ALA A 122 -7.90 -1.52 -7.44
C ALA A 122 -9.22 -2.24 -7.15
N ASP A 123 -10.32 -1.76 -7.75
CA ASP A 123 -11.64 -2.36 -7.61
C ASP A 123 -11.71 -3.79 -8.17
N GLU A 124 -10.93 -4.10 -9.20
CA GLU A 124 -10.84 -5.46 -9.73
C GLU A 124 -9.98 -6.38 -8.84
N LEU A 125 -8.87 -5.88 -8.30
CA LEU A 125 -8.05 -6.60 -7.33
C LEU A 125 -8.86 -6.98 -6.07
N GLU A 126 -9.73 -6.09 -5.59
CA GLU A 126 -10.62 -6.37 -4.46
C GLU A 126 -11.67 -7.47 -4.75
N LYS A 127 -12.10 -7.62 -6.01
CA LYS A 127 -13.09 -8.66 -6.38
C LYS A 127 -12.47 -10.05 -6.46
N VAL A 128 -11.18 -10.12 -6.83
CA VAL A 128 -10.45 -11.37 -6.99
C VAL A 128 -9.93 -11.90 -5.65
N LEU A 129 -9.69 -11.01 -4.68
CA LEU A 129 -9.29 -11.39 -3.33
C LEU A 129 -10.53 -11.52 -2.43
N PRO A 130 -10.91 -12.73 -1.96
CA PRO A 130 -11.96 -12.84 -0.96
C PRO A 130 -11.54 -12.04 0.29
N ALA A 131 -12.48 -11.25 0.81
CA ALA A 131 -12.31 -10.37 1.95
C ALA A 131 -12.09 -11.15 3.25
N THR A 132 -10.91 -11.75 3.45
CA THR A 132 -10.42 -12.22 4.74
C THR A 132 -8.94 -12.57 4.63
N SER A 133 -8.08 -11.78 5.27
CA SER A 133 -6.90 -12.35 5.94
C SER A 133 -6.48 -11.40 7.07
N PRO A 134 -6.89 -11.66 8.33
CA PRO A 134 -6.34 -10.95 9.47
C PRO A 134 -4.95 -11.55 9.77
N VAL A 135 -3.96 -11.25 8.92
CA VAL A 135 -2.55 -11.54 9.24
C VAL A 135 -2.05 -10.44 10.18
N SER A 136 -2.66 -10.36 11.36
CA SER A 136 -2.15 -9.51 12.45
C SER A 136 -2.41 -10.09 13.84
N ALA A 137 -2.95 -11.31 13.95
CA ALA A 137 -3.15 -11.99 15.24
C ALA A 137 -2.26 -13.22 15.48
N ALA A 138 -1.59 -13.77 14.45
CA ALA A 138 -0.86 -15.04 14.58
C ALA A 138 0.63 -14.90 14.97
N VAL A 139 1.21 -13.70 14.98
CA VAL A 139 2.63 -13.49 15.36
C VAL A 139 2.81 -13.27 16.87
N ALA A 140 1.72 -13.15 17.63
CA ALA A 140 1.78 -12.91 19.08
C ALA A 140 1.78 -14.18 19.96
N GLN A 141 1.74 -15.40 19.41
CA GLN A 141 1.68 -16.63 20.21
C GLN A 141 2.78 -17.66 19.94
N LYS A 142 3.85 -17.29 19.23
CA LYS A 142 5.02 -18.18 19.04
C LYS A 142 6.33 -17.60 19.60
N ALA A 143 6.22 -16.78 20.65
CA ALA A 143 7.35 -16.27 21.42
C ALA A 143 7.26 -16.61 22.92
N GLU A 144 6.37 -17.52 23.32
CA GLU A 144 6.15 -17.88 24.73
C GLU A 144 6.22 -19.39 24.98
N MET A 145 7.12 -20.10 24.28
CA MET A 145 7.40 -21.51 24.58
C MET A 145 8.86 -21.87 24.32
N ASP A 146 9.81 -21.06 24.79
CA ASP A 146 11.22 -21.47 24.90
C ASP A 146 12.00 -20.70 25.97
N LYS A 147 11.41 -20.57 27.17
CA LYS A 147 12.16 -20.13 28.35
C LYS A 147 11.69 -20.81 29.64
N ALA A 148 11.53 -22.13 29.57
CA ALA A 148 11.32 -22.99 30.74
C ALA A 148 12.58 -23.82 31.02
N ALA A 149 13.70 -23.18 31.36
CA ALA A 149 14.85 -23.82 32.02
C ALA A 149 15.85 -22.77 32.53
N ASN A 150 15.57 -22.15 33.68
CA ASN A 150 16.54 -22.07 34.79
C ASN A 150 15.84 -21.52 36.05
N VAL A 151 16.05 -22.19 37.16
CA VAL A 151 15.38 -22.06 38.46
C VAL A 151 16.39 -21.39 39.40
N GLN A 152 16.21 -20.13 39.83
CA GLN A 152 15.78 -19.68 41.18
C GLN A 152 16.83 -18.72 41.81
N PRO A 153 16.57 -18.04 42.95
CA PRO A 153 15.53 -17.04 43.21
C PRO A 153 16.12 -15.76 43.85
N LEU A 154 15.39 -14.63 43.91
CA LEU A 154 15.50 -13.65 45.02
C LEU A 154 14.46 -12.53 44.89
N LEU A 155 13.46 -12.63 45.78
CA LEU A 155 12.82 -11.55 46.53
C LEU A 155 12.49 -10.19 45.88
N GLN A 156 11.18 -9.91 45.94
CA GLN A 156 10.55 -8.74 46.59
C GLN A 156 9.85 -7.68 45.72
N LYS A 157 8.52 -7.64 45.96
CA LYS A 157 7.65 -6.46 46.13
C LYS A 157 7.12 -5.74 44.88
N SER A 158 5.87 -6.06 44.54
CA SER A 158 4.97 -5.26 43.69
C SER A 158 4.76 -3.84 44.26
N PRO A 159 4.50 -2.84 43.40
CA PRO A 159 3.20 -2.15 43.48
C PRO A 159 2.56 -1.77 42.12
N GLN A 160 1.26 -1.47 42.23
CA GLN A 160 0.19 -1.18 41.26
C GLN A 160 0.47 -0.15 40.13
N PRO A 161 -0.37 -0.15 39.07
CA PRO A 161 -0.21 0.68 37.87
C PRO A 161 -0.54 2.16 38.13
N ARG A 162 0.32 3.06 37.61
CA ARG A 162 0.10 4.51 37.65
C ARG A 162 -0.73 4.95 36.43
N SER A 163 -1.87 5.57 36.75
CA SER A 163 -2.73 6.35 35.87
C SER A 163 -1.97 7.47 35.15
N CYS A 164 -2.11 7.58 33.83
CA CYS A 164 -1.66 8.75 33.07
C CYS A 164 -2.54 9.96 33.42
N ARG A 165 -1.97 10.94 34.12
CA ARG A 165 -2.62 12.22 34.42
C ARG A 165 -2.27 13.21 33.31
N VAL A 166 -3.29 13.74 32.65
CA VAL A 166 -3.18 14.84 31.68
C VAL A 166 -2.71 16.10 32.43
N VAL A 167 -1.64 16.71 31.95
CA VAL A 167 -1.18 18.03 32.41
C VAL A 167 -1.73 19.07 31.44
N THR A 168 -2.65 19.89 31.92
CA THR A 168 -3.06 21.14 31.27
C THR A 168 -2.12 22.23 31.78
N VAL A 169 -1.43 22.92 30.89
CA VAL A 169 -0.55 24.07 31.21
C VAL A 169 -1.37 25.36 31.02
N PRO A 170 -1.22 26.38 31.89
CA PRO A 170 -2.00 27.63 31.83
C PRO A 170 -1.73 28.46 30.57
#